data_AF-A0A2D6HE30-F1
#
_entry.id   AF-A0A2D6HE30-F1
#
_cell.length_a   1.000
_cell.length_b   1.000
_cell.length_c   1.000
_cell.angle_alpha   90.00
_cell.angle_beta   90.00
_cell.angle_gamma   90.00
#
_symmetry.space_group_name_H-M   'P 1'
#
loop_
_entity.id
_entity.type
_entity.pdbx_description
1 polymer ?
#
loop_
_entity_poly.entity_id
_entity_poly.type
_entity_poly.pdbx_seq_one_letter_code
_entity_poly.pdbx_strand_id
1 'polypeptide(L)'
;MHPDPPPASDGRAGGWSVATTGDGTPTLAHPIHGETCHSRVGAWTEARERYIVGCRVPAGLARIPHGLRGRPLADLGTAAREGSGPAPQSTLPFSVLDVGTGPGMNLAALAACAAAAPGTRPVEVTTLECDPSVLDAARCLVAEPPVPKPTREAVEAARWLAVVVEALDRARAAEGSPVDLTERVRLILVVGDGRETLPERSETYDAVFLDPFSPAVDGSLWEPEFLRSISLRMRPGSWLATYSAASRVRARLAACGLRVGAGAALGTKAEGTLASPDLEPPPLAARRCRRLARRVPALCAELGWPIPPLFGASSGGFPSDLDLESGR
;
A
#
# COMPACT_ATOMS: atom_id res chain seq x y z
N MET A 1 40.43 25.98 -26.12
CA MET A 1 40.10 25.71 -24.71
C MET A 1 38.73 25.06 -24.72
N HIS A 2 38.68 23.73 -24.75
CA HIS A 2 37.41 23.00 -24.64
C HIS A 2 36.97 23.09 -23.17
N PRO A 3 35.71 23.39 -22.87
CA PRO A 3 35.23 23.31 -21.49
C PRO A 3 35.32 21.86 -21.02
N ASP A 4 35.80 21.66 -19.80
CA ASP A 4 35.83 20.35 -19.17
C ASP A 4 34.41 19.76 -19.11
N PRO A 5 34.27 18.43 -19.31
CA PRO A 5 32.98 17.77 -19.11
C PRO A 5 32.52 17.98 -17.66
N PRO A 6 31.21 18.09 -17.42
CA PRO A 6 30.68 18.23 -16.06
C PRO A 6 31.12 17.02 -15.20
N PRO A 7 31.36 17.22 -13.89
CA PRO A 7 31.70 16.12 -13.01
C PRO A 7 30.59 15.06 -13.04
N ALA A 8 30.99 13.78 -13.07
CA ALA A 8 30.05 12.66 -12.94
C ALA A 8 29.23 12.84 -11.67
N SER A 9 27.90 12.86 -11.79
CA SER A 9 27.01 13.00 -10.64
C SER A 9 27.20 11.81 -9.71
N ASP A 10 27.35 12.09 -8.42
CA ASP A 10 27.70 11.15 -7.35
C ASP A 10 26.58 10.12 -7.06
N GLY A 11 25.61 9.96 -7.94
CA GLY A 11 24.39 9.16 -7.73
C GLY A 11 23.47 9.69 -6.63
N ARG A 12 23.65 10.95 -6.20
CA ARG A 12 22.92 11.57 -5.09
C ARG A 12 22.01 12.70 -5.57
N ALA A 13 20.71 12.43 -5.67
CA ALA A 13 19.68 13.46 -5.76
C ALA A 13 19.07 13.65 -4.36
N GLY A 14 19.11 14.87 -3.81
CA GLY A 14 18.56 15.15 -2.47
C GLY A 14 19.22 14.40 -1.29
N GLY A 15 20.42 13.81 -1.50
CA GLY A 15 21.11 12.99 -0.50
C GLY A 15 20.67 11.52 -0.46
N TRP A 16 19.66 11.14 -1.24
CA TRP A 16 19.27 9.74 -1.42
C TRP A 16 20.38 8.95 -2.11
N SER A 17 20.48 7.66 -1.79
CA SER A 17 21.44 6.75 -2.45
C SER A 17 20.76 5.50 -2.97
N VAL A 18 21.20 5.02 -4.14
CA VAL A 18 20.70 3.80 -4.75
C VAL A 18 21.26 2.58 -4.03
N ALA A 19 20.40 1.60 -3.75
CA ALA A 19 20.78 0.31 -3.21
C ALA A 19 20.15 -0.82 -4.03
N THR A 20 20.91 -1.88 -4.30
CA THR A 20 20.39 -3.10 -4.94
C THR A 20 19.91 -4.09 -3.88
N THR A 21 18.73 -4.65 -4.08
CA THR A 21 18.13 -5.65 -3.18
C THR A 21 18.42 -7.08 -3.63
N GLY A 22 18.08 -8.06 -2.79
CA GLY A 22 18.39 -9.49 -3.02
C GLY A 22 17.73 -10.11 -4.25
N ASP A 23 16.60 -9.57 -4.71
CA ASP A 23 15.97 -9.99 -5.97
C ASP A 23 16.52 -9.23 -7.20
N GLY A 24 17.58 -8.45 -7.02
CA GLY A 24 18.25 -7.67 -8.07
C GLY A 24 17.59 -6.33 -8.37
N THR A 25 16.47 -6.00 -7.72
CA THR A 25 15.75 -4.75 -7.98
C THR A 25 16.33 -3.58 -7.20
N PRO A 26 16.32 -2.36 -7.76
CA PRO A 26 16.86 -1.20 -7.07
C PRO A 26 15.86 -0.62 -6.05
N THR A 27 16.39 0.07 -5.05
CA THR A 27 15.64 0.87 -4.08
C THR A 27 16.45 2.10 -3.69
N LEU A 28 15.86 3.02 -2.92
CA LEU A 28 16.53 4.19 -2.38
C LEU A 28 16.75 4.03 -0.87
N ALA A 29 17.87 4.53 -0.36
CA ALA A 29 18.14 4.66 1.06
C ALA A 29 18.04 6.13 1.50
N HIS A 30 17.33 6.36 2.61
CA HIS A 30 17.09 7.69 3.14
C HIS A 30 18.39 8.36 3.62
N PRO A 31 18.65 9.64 3.26
CA PRO A 31 19.93 10.32 3.53
C PRO A 31 20.35 10.34 5.00
N ILE A 32 19.39 10.52 5.90
CA ILE A 32 19.66 10.75 7.33
C ILE A 32 19.67 9.45 8.14
N HIS A 33 18.80 8.51 7.79
CA HIS A 33 18.49 7.34 8.63
C HIS A 33 19.08 6.04 8.07
N GLY A 34 19.44 6.01 6.78
CA GLY A 34 20.00 4.83 6.11
C GLY A 34 19.02 3.67 5.92
N GLU A 35 17.76 3.81 6.35
CA GLU A 35 16.70 2.86 6.05
C GLU A 35 16.35 2.93 4.56
N THR A 36 16.23 1.76 3.93
CA THR A 36 15.83 1.64 2.52
C THR A 36 14.33 1.72 2.39
N CYS A 37 13.83 2.39 1.36
CA CYS A 37 12.38 2.49 1.07
C CYS A 37 11.73 1.11 0.92
N HIS A 38 12.51 0.09 0.52
CA HIS A 38 12.05 -1.29 0.45
C HIS A 38 13.03 -2.24 1.14
N SER A 39 12.54 -3.42 1.44
CA SER A 39 13.25 -4.56 1.99
C SER A 39 14.45 -4.93 1.14
N ARG A 40 15.62 -5.04 1.78
CA ARG A 40 16.83 -5.62 1.18
C ARG A 40 16.67 -7.04 0.64
N VAL A 41 15.60 -7.76 0.97
CA VAL A 41 15.28 -9.07 0.37
C VAL A 41 14.94 -8.91 -1.11
N GLY A 42 14.23 -7.85 -1.47
CA GLY A 42 13.73 -7.64 -2.82
C GLY A 42 12.65 -6.58 -2.86
N ALA A 43 12.87 -5.47 -3.58
CA ALA A 43 11.91 -4.37 -3.63
C ALA A 43 10.69 -4.71 -4.50
N TRP A 44 10.90 -5.34 -5.67
CA TRP A 44 9.81 -5.83 -6.51
C TRP A 44 9.03 -6.96 -5.83
N THR A 45 9.75 -7.91 -5.25
CA THR A 45 9.14 -9.04 -4.53
C THR A 45 8.28 -8.53 -3.38
N GLU A 46 8.77 -7.55 -2.62
CA GLU A 46 7.99 -6.91 -1.56
C GLU A 46 6.72 -6.26 -2.10
N ALA A 47 6.84 -5.40 -3.10
CA ALA A 47 5.70 -4.69 -3.68
C ALA A 47 4.60 -5.66 -4.12
N ARG A 48 4.98 -6.75 -4.79
CA ARG A 48 4.06 -7.77 -5.26
C ARG A 48 3.43 -8.58 -4.14
N GLU A 49 4.23 -9.16 -3.26
CA GLU A 49 3.74 -10.13 -2.27
C GLU A 49 3.02 -9.46 -1.10
N ARG A 50 3.51 -8.30 -0.63
CA ARG A 50 2.88 -7.59 0.51
C ARG A 50 1.68 -6.78 0.09
N TYR A 51 1.79 -6.02 -0.99
CA TYR A 51 0.76 -5.02 -1.32
C TYR A 51 -0.20 -5.54 -2.38
N ILE A 52 0.29 -6.01 -3.53
CA ILE A 52 -0.60 -6.49 -4.61
C ILE A 52 -1.34 -7.77 -4.19
N VAL A 53 -0.63 -8.79 -3.72
CA VAL A 53 -1.21 -10.05 -3.25
C VAL A 53 -1.90 -9.87 -1.90
N GLY A 54 -1.26 -9.18 -0.96
CA GLY A 54 -1.83 -8.96 0.38
C GLY A 54 -3.17 -8.22 0.36
N CYS A 55 -3.32 -7.20 -0.49
CA CYS A 55 -4.60 -6.50 -0.66
C CYS A 55 -5.54 -7.16 -1.67
N ARG A 56 -5.17 -8.34 -2.20
CA ARG A 56 -5.96 -9.11 -3.17
C ARG A 56 -6.36 -8.30 -4.41
N VAL A 57 -5.45 -7.43 -4.89
CA VAL A 57 -5.71 -6.54 -6.03
C VAL A 57 -6.24 -7.30 -7.25
N PRO A 58 -5.65 -8.43 -7.71
CA PRO A 58 -6.17 -9.16 -8.88
C PRO A 58 -7.65 -9.56 -8.73
N ALA A 59 -8.03 -10.06 -7.56
CA ALA A 59 -9.43 -10.43 -7.28
C ALA A 59 -10.33 -9.20 -7.18
N GLY A 60 -9.84 -8.10 -6.62
CA GLY A 60 -10.53 -6.82 -6.55
C GLY A 60 -10.84 -6.21 -7.93
N LEU A 61 -9.88 -6.26 -8.84
CA LEU A 61 -10.04 -5.81 -10.23
C LEU A 61 -11.14 -6.59 -10.96
N ALA A 62 -11.22 -7.90 -10.74
CA ALA A 62 -12.20 -8.78 -11.37
C ALA A 62 -13.62 -8.65 -10.77
N ARG A 63 -13.80 -8.04 -9.59
CA ARG A 63 -15.11 -7.94 -8.93
C ARG A 63 -15.97 -6.83 -9.52
N ILE A 64 -17.24 -7.15 -9.81
CA ILE A 64 -18.28 -6.16 -10.12
C ILE A 64 -18.73 -5.47 -8.82
N PRO A 65 -18.78 -4.11 -8.76
CA PRO A 65 -19.19 -3.37 -7.56
C PRO A 65 -20.57 -3.77 -7.03
N HIS A 66 -20.71 -3.78 -5.71
CA HIS A 66 -21.93 -4.21 -5.02
C HIS A 66 -23.20 -3.43 -5.42
N GLY A 67 -23.08 -2.16 -5.86
CA GLY A 67 -24.19 -1.33 -6.36
C GLY A 67 -24.72 -1.70 -7.75
N LEU A 68 -24.08 -2.63 -8.45
CA LEU A 68 -24.52 -3.18 -9.76
C LEU A 68 -25.12 -4.59 -9.64
N ARG A 69 -25.12 -5.19 -8.44
CA ARG A 69 -25.80 -6.48 -8.22
C ARG A 69 -27.30 -6.26 -8.11
N GLY A 70 -28.06 -6.72 -9.12
CA GLY A 70 -29.52 -6.74 -9.10
C GLY A 70 -30.23 -5.70 -9.97
N ARG A 71 -29.50 -4.88 -10.76
CA ARG A 71 -30.13 -4.14 -11.86
C ARG A 71 -30.20 -5.07 -13.08
N PRO A 72 -31.38 -5.21 -13.75
CA PRO A 72 -31.43 -5.89 -15.03
C PRO A 72 -30.41 -5.23 -15.97
N LEU A 73 -29.67 -6.04 -16.71
CA LEU A 73 -28.69 -5.57 -17.71
C LEU A 73 -29.31 -4.59 -18.73
N ALA A 74 -30.64 -4.55 -18.84
CA ALA A 74 -31.42 -3.69 -19.72
C ALA A 74 -31.44 -2.20 -19.33
N ASP A 75 -31.13 -1.83 -18.08
CA ASP A 75 -31.15 -0.42 -17.64
C ASP A 75 -29.78 0.27 -17.73
N LEU A 76 -28.75 -0.43 -18.22
CA LEU A 76 -27.49 0.19 -18.62
C LEU A 76 -27.56 0.58 -20.09
N GLY A 77 -28.29 1.67 -20.37
CA GLY A 77 -28.18 2.45 -21.61
C GLY A 77 -28.36 1.65 -22.90
N THR A 78 -29.55 1.75 -23.50
CA THR A 78 -29.74 1.51 -24.93
C THR A 78 -28.79 2.36 -25.76
N ALA A 79 -27.66 1.76 -26.13
CA ALA A 79 -26.93 2.03 -27.37
C ALA A 79 -26.01 0.84 -27.73
N ALA A 80 -26.47 -0.40 -27.52
CA ALA A 80 -25.85 -1.54 -28.18
C ALA A 80 -26.47 -1.66 -29.58
N ARG A 81 -25.84 -1.02 -30.57
CA ARG A 81 -25.93 -1.50 -31.95
C ARG A 81 -25.19 -2.83 -32.02
N GLU A 82 -25.82 -3.80 -32.67
CA GLU A 82 -25.31 -5.14 -32.91
C GLU A 82 -23.88 -5.11 -33.44
N GLY A 83 -22.96 -5.69 -32.68
CA GLY A 83 -21.57 -5.86 -33.06
C GLY A 83 -20.92 -6.78 -32.04
N SER A 84 -20.16 -7.76 -32.52
CA SER A 84 -19.32 -8.68 -31.76
C SER A 84 -18.16 -7.93 -31.08
N GLY A 85 -18.49 -7.06 -30.12
CA GLY A 85 -17.56 -6.30 -29.31
C GLY A 85 -17.24 -7.01 -27.98
N PRO A 86 -16.10 -6.68 -27.34
CA PRO A 86 -15.74 -7.25 -26.04
C PRO A 86 -16.81 -6.92 -24.99
N ALA A 87 -16.98 -7.82 -24.02
CA ALA A 87 -17.95 -7.71 -22.93
C ALA A 87 -17.90 -6.32 -22.26
N PRO A 88 -19.05 -5.78 -21.79
CA PRO A 88 -19.12 -4.44 -21.21
C PRO A 88 -18.16 -4.33 -20.02
N GLN A 89 -17.15 -3.48 -20.16
CA GLN A 89 -16.15 -3.22 -19.13
C GLN A 89 -16.80 -2.40 -18.01
N SER A 90 -16.60 -2.82 -16.75
CA SER A 90 -17.02 -2.01 -15.61
C SER A 90 -16.23 -0.69 -15.60
N THR A 91 -16.93 0.43 -15.66
CA THR A 91 -16.34 1.78 -15.73
C THR A 91 -15.95 2.34 -14.36
N LEU A 92 -16.37 1.69 -13.26
CA LEU A 92 -16.05 2.12 -11.91
C LEU A 92 -14.64 1.64 -11.52
N PRO A 93 -13.69 2.55 -11.24
CA PRO A 93 -12.31 2.17 -10.96
C PRO A 93 -12.19 1.41 -9.64
N PHE A 94 -11.21 0.51 -9.57
CA PHE A 94 -10.70 -0.05 -8.32
C PHE A 94 -9.80 0.99 -7.67
N SER A 95 -10.24 1.55 -6.54
CA SER A 95 -9.55 2.68 -5.89
C SER A 95 -8.48 2.18 -4.92
N VAL A 96 -7.25 2.68 -5.05
CA VAL A 96 -6.12 2.33 -4.18
C VAL A 96 -5.61 3.58 -3.47
N LEU A 97 -5.36 3.48 -2.17
CA LEU A 97 -4.57 4.45 -1.42
C LEU A 97 -3.18 3.89 -1.20
N ASP A 98 -2.15 4.66 -1.59
CA ASP A 98 -0.74 4.33 -1.39
C ASP A 98 -0.13 5.39 -0.47
N VAL A 99 0.31 4.99 0.72
CA VAL A 99 0.83 5.92 1.75
C VAL A 99 2.34 5.77 1.80
N GLY A 100 3.06 6.79 1.36
CA GLY A 100 4.50 6.76 1.16
C GLY A 100 4.84 6.32 -0.26
N THR A 101 4.76 7.25 -1.22
CA THR A 101 5.08 6.98 -2.63
C THR A 101 6.49 6.42 -2.79
N GLY A 102 7.46 7.04 -2.12
CA GLY A 102 8.87 6.70 -2.22
C GLY A 102 9.33 6.66 -3.69
N PRO A 103 10.13 5.65 -4.09
CA PRO A 103 10.54 5.51 -5.49
C PRO A 103 9.44 5.02 -6.45
N GLY A 104 8.21 4.78 -5.96
CA GLY A 104 7.09 4.34 -6.79
C GLY A 104 7.03 2.84 -7.11
N MET A 105 7.74 1.99 -6.36
CA MET A 105 7.77 0.55 -6.63
C MET A 105 6.41 -0.14 -6.40
N ASN A 106 5.62 0.28 -5.41
CA ASN A 106 4.25 -0.19 -5.22
C ASN A 106 3.34 0.19 -6.40
N LEU A 107 3.50 1.41 -6.93
CA LEU A 107 2.81 1.85 -8.14
C LEU A 107 3.24 1.04 -9.37
N ALA A 108 4.53 0.68 -9.47
CA ALA A 108 5.06 -0.14 -10.56
C ALA A 108 4.47 -1.55 -10.53
N ALA A 109 4.39 -2.17 -9.36
CA ALA A 109 3.74 -3.47 -9.18
C ALA A 109 2.23 -3.41 -9.45
N LEU A 110 1.56 -2.30 -9.08
CA LEU A 110 0.14 -2.07 -9.35
C LEU A 110 -0.15 -1.92 -10.84
N ALA A 111 0.68 -1.13 -11.55
CA ALA A 111 0.60 -0.97 -13.00
C ALA A 111 0.81 -2.30 -13.73
N ALA A 112 1.80 -3.09 -13.32
CA ALA A 112 2.04 -4.42 -13.85
C ALA A 112 0.84 -5.35 -13.65
N CYS A 113 0.25 -5.35 -12.46
CA CYS A 113 -0.93 -6.14 -12.14
C CYS A 113 -2.13 -5.75 -13.02
N ALA A 114 -2.39 -4.45 -13.19
CA ALA A 114 -3.51 -3.95 -13.98
C ALA A 114 -3.34 -4.27 -15.47
N ALA A 115 -2.12 -4.19 -16.00
CA ALA A 115 -1.80 -4.54 -17.38
C ALA A 115 -1.94 -6.05 -17.67
N ALA A 116 -1.61 -6.90 -16.70
CA ALA A 116 -1.77 -8.35 -16.81
C ALA A 116 -3.24 -8.82 -16.69
N ALA A 117 -4.17 -7.93 -16.34
CA ALA A 117 -5.59 -8.22 -16.16
C ALA A 117 -6.46 -7.37 -17.13
N PRO A 118 -6.35 -7.57 -18.46
CA PRO A 118 -7.22 -6.88 -19.40
C PRO A 118 -8.70 -7.26 -19.18
N GLY A 119 -9.61 -6.34 -19.45
CA GLY A 119 -11.06 -6.56 -19.32
C GLY A 119 -11.62 -6.48 -17.89
N THR A 120 -10.77 -6.32 -16.86
CA THR A 120 -11.20 -6.01 -15.49
C THR A 120 -11.50 -4.52 -15.31
N ARG A 121 -11.88 -4.10 -14.08
CA ARG A 121 -11.98 -2.67 -13.72
C ARG A 121 -10.64 -1.94 -13.96
N PRO A 122 -10.66 -0.67 -14.41
CA PRO A 122 -9.48 0.18 -14.36
C PRO A 122 -9.11 0.49 -12.90
N VAL A 123 -7.92 1.04 -12.67
CA VAL A 123 -7.42 1.43 -11.35
C VAL A 123 -7.35 2.94 -11.26
N GLU A 124 -7.69 3.47 -10.09
CA GLU A 124 -7.36 4.84 -9.71
C GLU A 124 -6.59 4.79 -8.40
N VAL A 125 -5.34 5.25 -8.41
CA VAL A 125 -4.48 5.26 -7.23
C VAL A 125 -4.24 6.68 -6.77
N THR A 126 -4.53 6.94 -5.50
CA THR A 126 -4.08 8.15 -4.80
C THR A 126 -2.84 7.79 -4.01
N THR A 127 -1.71 8.43 -4.27
CA THR A 127 -0.46 8.22 -3.54
C THR A 127 -0.07 9.49 -2.77
N LEU A 128 0.39 9.31 -1.53
CA LEU A 128 0.78 10.39 -0.62
C LEU A 128 2.30 10.41 -0.46
N GLU A 129 2.93 11.57 -0.67
CA GLU A 129 4.36 11.76 -0.44
C GLU A 129 4.64 13.07 0.32
N CYS A 130 5.41 12.97 1.40
CA CYS A 130 5.79 14.12 2.22
C CYS A 130 7.11 14.74 1.75
N ASP A 131 8.07 13.93 1.31
CA ASP A 131 9.37 14.41 0.81
C ASP A 131 9.43 14.29 -0.72
N PRO A 132 9.13 15.36 -1.47
CA PRO A 132 9.16 15.32 -2.93
C PRO A 132 10.57 15.07 -3.50
N SER A 133 11.64 15.20 -2.71
CA SER A 133 13.00 14.91 -3.19
C SER A 133 13.22 13.44 -3.51
N VAL A 134 12.46 12.52 -2.91
CA VAL A 134 12.49 11.09 -3.24
C VAL A 134 12.03 10.82 -4.68
N LEU A 135 11.10 11.64 -5.19
CA LEU A 135 10.58 11.53 -6.55
C LEU A 135 11.66 11.93 -7.57
N ASP A 136 12.43 12.97 -7.26
CA ASP A 136 13.59 13.37 -8.06
C ASP A 136 14.68 12.28 -8.04
N ALA A 137 14.91 11.65 -6.89
CA ALA A 137 15.85 10.53 -6.75
C ALA A 137 15.39 9.24 -7.44
N ALA A 138 14.09 9.03 -7.61
CA ALA A 138 13.55 7.88 -8.33
C ALA A 138 14.05 7.82 -9.79
N ARG A 139 14.36 8.98 -10.40
CA ARG A 139 14.97 9.05 -11.75
C ARG A 139 16.32 8.32 -11.82
N CYS A 140 17.08 8.28 -10.73
CA CYS A 140 18.34 7.53 -10.70
C CYS A 140 18.14 6.01 -10.79
N LEU A 141 16.96 5.50 -10.42
CA LEU A 141 16.67 4.05 -10.50
C LEU A 141 16.45 3.56 -11.93
N VAL A 142 16.18 4.48 -12.87
CA VAL A 142 15.89 4.18 -14.28
C VAL A 142 17.01 4.64 -15.22
N ALA A 143 17.99 5.40 -14.72
CA ALA A 143 19.07 5.99 -15.51
C ALA A 143 20.31 5.07 -15.66
N GLU A 144 20.52 4.12 -14.74
CA GLU A 144 21.70 3.24 -14.76
C GLU A 144 21.57 2.11 -15.80
N PRO A 145 22.65 1.74 -16.51
CA PRO A 145 22.62 0.64 -17.46
C PRO A 145 22.24 -0.67 -16.75
N PRO A 146 21.47 -1.56 -17.41
CA PRO A 146 21.01 -2.80 -16.79
C PRO A 146 22.21 -3.61 -16.30
N VAL A 147 22.10 -4.10 -15.06
CA VAL A 147 23.08 -4.98 -14.43
C VAL A 147 23.39 -6.17 -15.37
N PRO A 148 24.66 -6.56 -15.58
CA PRO A 148 24.98 -7.73 -16.38
C PRO A 148 24.24 -8.97 -15.86
N LYS A 149 23.41 -9.60 -16.72
CA LYS A 149 22.52 -10.73 -16.40
C LYS A 149 21.48 -10.37 -15.31
N PRO A 150 20.53 -9.48 -15.59
CA PRO A 150 19.52 -9.08 -14.62
C PRO A 150 18.59 -10.26 -14.30
N THR A 151 18.08 -10.29 -13.06
CA THR A 151 17.00 -11.20 -12.67
C THR A 151 15.71 -10.83 -13.41
N ARG A 152 14.74 -11.75 -13.42
CA ARG A 152 13.43 -11.47 -14.02
C ARG A 152 12.73 -10.31 -13.31
N GLU A 153 12.82 -10.30 -11.99
CA GLU A 153 12.27 -9.28 -11.11
C GLU A 153 12.86 -7.90 -11.42
N ALA A 154 14.19 -7.81 -11.63
CA ALA A 154 14.85 -6.56 -12.00
C ALA A 154 14.40 -6.05 -13.37
N VAL A 155 14.23 -6.94 -14.36
CA VAL A 155 13.73 -6.56 -15.69
C VAL A 155 12.28 -6.06 -15.61
N GLU A 156 11.41 -6.75 -14.88
CA GLU A 156 10.02 -6.33 -14.69
C GLU A 156 9.95 -4.98 -13.95
N ALA A 157 10.69 -4.83 -12.85
CA ALA A 157 10.72 -3.59 -12.07
C ALA A 157 11.24 -2.41 -12.89
N ALA A 158 12.35 -2.56 -13.62
CA ALA A 158 12.91 -1.49 -14.44
C ALA A 158 11.92 -0.99 -15.50
N ARG A 159 11.21 -1.92 -16.18
CA ARG A 159 10.19 -1.58 -17.17
C ARG A 159 9.08 -0.71 -16.59
N TRP A 160 8.55 -1.09 -15.42
CA TRP A 160 7.41 -0.40 -14.83
C TRP A 160 7.81 0.86 -14.06
N LEU A 161 8.99 0.88 -13.43
CA LEU A 161 9.54 2.09 -12.80
C LEU A 161 9.75 3.22 -13.81
N ALA A 162 10.22 2.92 -15.03
CA ALA A 162 10.35 3.94 -16.08
C ALA A 162 9.03 4.66 -16.35
N VAL A 163 7.95 3.89 -16.51
CA VAL A 163 6.59 4.43 -16.72
C VAL A 163 6.09 5.21 -15.50
N VAL A 164 6.35 4.70 -14.29
CA VAL A 164 5.94 5.35 -13.03
C VAL A 164 6.65 6.67 -12.81
N VAL A 165 7.95 6.74 -13.03
CA VAL A 165 8.75 7.95 -12.83
C VAL A 165 8.25 9.06 -13.77
N GLU A 166 8.00 8.76 -15.04
CA GLU A 166 7.43 9.72 -15.99
C GLU A 166 6.01 10.18 -15.59
N ALA A 167 5.19 9.28 -15.08
CA ALA A 167 3.85 9.62 -14.61
C ALA A 167 3.87 10.45 -13.32
N LEU A 168 4.80 10.20 -12.41
CA LEU A 168 4.99 11.00 -11.20
C LEU A 168 5.44 12.43 -11.54
N ASP A 169 6.30 12.61 -12.54
CA ASP A 169 6.69 13.92 -13.04
C ASP A 169 5.49 14.70 -13.58
N ARG A 170 4.63 14.05 -14.37
CA ARG A 170 3.37 14.65 -14.84
C ARG A 170 2.38 14.92 -13.70
N ALA A 171 2.24 13.99 -12.75
CA ALA A 171 1.34 14.13 -11.61
C ALA A 171 1.76 15.29 -10.69
N ARG A 172 3.08 15.49 -10.51
CA ARG A 172 3.63 16.62 -9.75
C ARG A 172 3.28 17.96 -10.41
N ALA A 173 3.36 18.04 -11.73
CA ALA A 173 2.95 19.23 -12.48
C ALA A 173 1.42 19.43 -12.51
N ALA A 174 0.65 18.37 -12.27
CA ALA A 174 -0.82 18.40 -12.28
C ALA A 174 -1.43 18.78 -10.91
N GLU A 175 -0.60 18.94 -9.86
CA GLU A 175 -0.97 19.47 -8.54
C GLU A 175 -2.25 18.83 -7.95
N GLY A 176 -2.24 17.50 -7.83
CA GLY A 176 -3.37 16.74 -7.28
C GLY A 176 -4.47 16.41 -8.29
N SER A 177 -4.37 16.88 -9.53
CA SER A 177 -5.24 16.43 -10.63
C SER A 177 -4.81 15.03 -11.12
N PRO A 178 -5.76 14.15 -11.49
CA PRO A 178 -5.43 12.82 -12.00
C PRO A 178 -4.65 12.89 -13.33
N VAL A 179 -3.65 12.01 -13.48
CA VAL A 179 -2.94 11.76 -14.74
C VAL A 179 -2.98 10.27 -15.08
N ASP A 180 -2.93 9.92 -16.36
CA ASP A 180 -2.82 8.51 -16.75
C ASP A 180 -1.40 8.00 -16.44
N LEU A 181 -1.28 7.00 -15.57
CA LEU A 181 -0.05 6.22 -15.37
C LEU A 181 0.11 5.18 -16.49
N THR A 182 -1.00 4.52 -16.85
CA THR A 182 -1.14 3.66 -18.03
C THR A 182 -2.56 3.80 -18.57
N GLU A 183 -2.89 3.17 -19.69
CA GLU A 183 -4.28 3.10 -20.20
C GLU A 183 -5.28 2.53 -19.18
N ARG A 184 -4.82 1.77 -18.18
CA ARG A 184 -5.68 1.12 -17.17
C ARG A 184 -5.51 1.67 -15.77
N VAL A 185 -4.59 2.61 -15.55
CA VAL A 185 -4.28 3.15 -14.22
C VAL A 185 -4.19 4.66 -14.28
N ARG A 186 -5.05 5.34 -13.52
CA ARG A 186 -4.93 6.78 -13.22
C ARG A 186 -4.23 6.99 -11.90
N LEU A 187 -3.35 7.97 -11.84
CA LEU A 187 -2.54 8.35 -10.70
C LEU A 187 -2.92 9.75 -10.23
N ILE A 188 -3.15 9.89 -8.94
CA ILE A 188 -3.28 11.16 -8.24
C ILE A 188 -2.12 11.23 -7.24
N LEU A 189 -1.21 12.17 -7.44
CA LEU A 189 -0.13 12.44 -6.49
C LEU A 189 -0.56 13.57 -5.55
N VAL A 190 -0.47 13.32 -4.25
CA VAL A 190 -0.72 14.32 -3.21
C VAL A 190 0.59 14.56 -2.47
N VAL A 191 1.15 15.75 -2.64
CA VAL A 191 2.39 16.17 -1.97
C VAL A 191 2.04 16.90 -0.68
N GLY A 192 2.66 16.51 0.43
CA GLY A 192 2.47 17.09 1.75
C GLY A 192 2.38 16.04 2.85
N ASP A 193 2.24 16.48 4.10
CA ASP A 193 2.03 15.56 5.22
C ASP A 193 0.68 14.82 5.03
N GLY A 194 0.71 13.49 5.02
CA GLY A 194 -0.50 12.67 4.92
C GLY A 194 -1.52 12.96 6.02
N ARG A 195 -1.06 13.38 7.21
CA ARG A 195 -1.92 13.74 8.35
C ARG A 195 -2.75 14.99 8.10
N GLU A 196 -2.28 15.87 7.23
CA GLU A 196 -2.96 17.12 6.86
C GLU A 196 -3.76 16.92 5.56
N THR A 197 -3.16 16.26 4.58
CA THR A 197 -3.72 16.14 3.23
C THR A 197 -4.81 15.07 3.10
N LEU A 198 -4.69 13.91 3.76
CA LEU A 198 -5.70 12.84 3.66
C LEU A 198 -7.07 13.25 4.25
N PRO A 199 -7.15 13.97 5.40
CA PRO A 199 -8.41 14.47 5.92
C PRO A 199 -9.22 15.35 4.96
N GLU A 200 -8.56 16.11 4.08
CA GLU A 200 -9.22 16.99 3.09
C GLU A 200 -9.88 16.21 1.95
N ARG A 201 -9.55 14.91 1.84
CA ARG A 201 -10.04 14.01 0.80
C ARG A 201 -11.33 13.31 1.19
N SER A 202 -12.22 13.12 0.23
CA SER A 202 -13.51 12.43 0.42
C SER A 202 -13.56 11.04 -0.21
N GLU A 203 -12.51 10.65 -0.93
CA GLU A 203 -12.43 9.36 -1.59
C GLU A 203 -12.38 8.21 -0.58
N THR A 204 -12.87 7.07 -1.05
CA THR A 204 -12.82 5.79 -0.34
C THR A 204 -12.05 4.78 -1.18
N TYR A 205 -11.52 3.74 -0.53
CA TYR A 205 -10.54 2.86 -1.17
C TYR A 205 -10.92 1.39 -1.05
N ASP A 206 -10.67 0.64 -2.12
CA ASP A 206 -10.81 -0.82 -2.20
C ASP A 206 -9.53 -1.54 -1.70
N ALA A 207 -8.39 -0.86 -1.72
CA ALA A 207 -7.14 -1.32 -1.13
C ALA A 207 -6.33 -0.15 -0.54
N VAL A 208 -5.58 -0.42 0.52
CA VAL A 208 -4.64 0.51 1.14
C VAL A 208 -3.26 -0.13 1.26
N PHE A 209 -2.25 0.50 0.67
CA PHE A 209 -0.84 0.19 0.89
C PHE A 209 -0.32 1.18 1.94
N LEU A 210 -0.13 0.71 3.18
CA LEU A 210 0.43 1.52 4.26
C LEU A 210 1.93 1.23 4.36
N ASP A 211 2.72 2.06 3.67
CA ASP A 211 4.15 1.87 3.47
C ASP A 211 5.03 3.10 3.81
N PRO A 212 4.77 3.84 4.91
CA PRO A 212 5.69 4.90 5.32
C PRO A 212 6.96 4.29 5.93
N PHE A 213 7.98 5.13 6.19
CA PHE A 213 9.15 4.73 6.96
C PHE A 213 8.79 4.11 8.31
N SER A 214 9.70 3.29 8.85
CA SER A 214 9.39 2.51 10.04
C SER A 214 9.05 3.42 11.22
N PRO A 215 8.21 2.97 12.18
CA PRO A 215 7.84 3.80 13.32
C PRO A 215 9.03 4.25 14.18
N ALA A 216 10.21 3.62 14.02
CA ALA A 216 11.45 3.98 14.68
C ALA A 216 12.19 5.11 13.95
N VAL A 217 11.95 5.27 12.65
CA VAL A 217 12.50 6.33 11.80
C VAL A 217 11.55 7.52 11.78
N ASP A 218 10.30 7.31 11.37
CA ASP A 218 9.24 8.32 11.41
C ASP A 218 7.95 7.70 11.95
N GLY A 219 7.54 8.18 13.13
CA GLY A 219 6.36 7.71 13.85
C GLY A 219 5.04 8.36 13.43
N SER A 220 5.09 9.46 12.68
CA SER A 220 3.96 10.35 12.41
C SER A 220 2.80 9.63 11.70
N LEU A 221 3.09 8.95 10.59
CA LEU A 221 2.11 8.19 9.81
C LEU A 221 1.68 6.85 10.46
N TRP A 222 2.14 6.61 11.70
CA TRP A 222 1.66 5.50 12.53
C TRP A 222 0.82 5.97 13.71
N GLU A 223 0.57 7.28 13.86
CA GLU A 223 -0.27 7.83 14.92
C GLU A 223 -1.72 7.32 14.79
N PRO A 224 -2.39 7.01 15.92
CA PRO A 224 -3.74 6.47 15.90
C PRO A 224 -4.71 7.29 15.04
N GLU A 225 -4.65 8.61 15.15
CA GLU A 225 -5.55 9.56 14.49
C GLU A 225 -5.44 9.45 12.96
N PHE A 226 -4.21 9.37 12.44
CA PHE A 226 -3.99 9.17 11.01
C PHE A 226 -4.46 7.79 10.54
N LEU A 227 -4.15 6.73 11.31
CA LEU A 227 -4.62 5.38 11.00
C LEU A 227 -6.16 5.29 11.03
N ARG A 228 -6.82 6.06 11.89
CA ARG A 228 -8.29 6.19 11.92
C ARG A 228 -8.80 6.95 10.69
N SER A 229 -8.10 7.99 10.24
CA SER A 229 -8.42 8.70 9.00
C SER A 229 -8.40 7.77 7.79
N ILE A 230 -7.44 6.82 7.76
CA ILE A 230 -7.39 5.74 6.78
C ILE A 230 -8.57 4.78 6.95
N SER A 231 -8.81 4.25 8.16
CA SER A 231 -9.84 3.23 8.39
C SER A 231 -11.25 3.72 8.01
N LEU A 232 -11.55 5.00 8.23
CA LEU A 232 -12.82 5.63 7.83
C LEU A 232 -12.99 5.74 6.30
N ARG A 233 -11.90 5.68 5.53
CA ARG A 233 -11.91 5.72 4.06
C ARG A 233 -11.80 4.34 3.42
N MET A 234 -11.69 3.27 4.21
CA MET A 234 -11.69 1.90 3.70
C MET A 234 -13.13 1.45 3.41
N ARG A 235 -13.38 0.94 2.20
CA ARG A 235 -14.71 0.38 1.86
C ARG A 235 -14.92 -0.98 2.53
N PRO A 236 -16.16 -1.41 2.79
CA PRO A 236 -16.45 -2.80 3.11
C PRO A 236 -15.87 -3.74 2.05
N GLY A 237 -15.24 -4.82 2.48
CA GLY A 237 -14.54 -5.77 1.62
C GLY A 237 -13.15 -5.33 1.15
N SER A 238 -12.62 -4.21 1.64
CA SER A 238 -11.26 -3.75 1.33
C SER A 238 -10.19 -4.37 2.24
N TRP A 239 -8.95 -4.23 1.81
CA TRP A 239 -7.77 -4.67 2.55
C TRP A 239 -6.77 -3.53 2.73
N LEU A 240 -6.15 -3.50 3.90
CA LEU A 240 -4.95 -2.72 4.19
C LEU A 240 -3.79 -3.70 4.40
N ALA A 241 -2.67 -3.44 3.75
CA ALA A 241 -1.43 -4.17 3.95
C ALA A 241 -0.31 -3.22 4.41
N THR A 242 0.56 -3.72 5.28
CA THR A 242 1.78 -3.03 5.68
C THR A 242 2.88 -4.04 6.01
N TYR A 243 4.14 -3.70 5.72
CA TYR A 243 5.29 -4.49 6.16
C TYR A 243 5.43 -4.57 7.69
N SER A 244 4.88 -3.60 8.42
CA SER A 244 5.13 -3.47 9.84
C SER A 244 4.46 -4.59 10.64
N ALA A 245 5.29 -5.37 11.35
CA ALA A 245 4.86 -6.41 12.29
C ALA A 245 4.71 -5.89 13.74
N ALA A 246 4.92 -4.59 13.95
CA ALA A 246 5.06 -4.01 15.28
C ALA A 246 3.76 -4.18 16.10
N SER A 247 3.88 -4.67 17.34
CA SER A 247 2.73 -4.86 18.22
C SER A 247 1.97 -3.56 18.50
N ARG A 248 2.64 -2.39 18.47
CA ARG A 248 1.98 -1.08 18.63
C ARG A 248 1.14 -0.71 17.41
N VAL A 249 1.68 -0.90 16.20
CA VAL A 249 0.94 -0.65 14.94
C VAL A 249 -0.31 -1.53 14.86
N ARG A 250 -0.17 -2.84 15.11
CA ARG A 250 -1.31 -3.77 15.14
C ARG A 250 -2.38 -3.37 16.16
N ALA A 251 -1.98 -2.91 17.35
CA ALA A 251 -2.93 -2.45 18.36
C ALA A 251 -3.64 -1.16 17.93
N ARG A 252 -2.94 -0.22 17.28
CA ARG A 252 -3.53 1.01 16.75
C ARG A 252 -4.53 0.72 15.63
N LEU A 253 -4.16 -0.10 14.64
CA LEU A 253 -5.07 -0.53 13.57
C LEU A 253 -6.34 -1.20 14.14
N ALA A 254 -6.17 -2.06 15.15
CA ALA A 254 -7.30 -2.68 15.83
C ALA A 254 -8.17 -1.66 16.57
N ALA A 255 -7.57 -0.68 17.28
CA ALA A 255 -8.30 0.42 17.94
C ALA A 255 -9.06 1.32 16.94
N CYS A 256 -8.59 1.41 15.69
CA CYS A 256 -9.29 2.08 14.59
C CYS A 256 -10.49 1.27 14.03
N GLY A 257 -10.82 0.12 14.63
CA GLY A 257 -11.94 -0.73 14.26
C GLY A 257 -11.64 -1.77 13.19
N LEU A 258 -10.37 -1.95 12.79
CA LEU A 258 -10.00 -2.94 11.79
C LEU A 258 -9.74 -4.31 12.43
N ARG A 259 -10.12 -5.38 11.73
CA ARG A 259 -9.68 -6.75 12.03
C ARG A 259 -8.24 -6.90 11.58
N VAL A 260 -7.36 -7.38 12.46
CA VAL A 260 -5.90 -7.41 12.23
C VAL A 260 -5.37 -8.83 12.25
N GLY A 261 -4.61 -9.20 11.21
CA GLY A 261 -4.04 -10.52 11.03
C GLY A 261 -2.64 -10.52 10.41
N ALA A 262 -2.15 -11.72 10.13
CA ALA A 262 -0.81 -11.94 9.59
C ALA A 262 -0.78 -11.58 8.10
N GLY A 263 0.18 -10.75 7.71
CA GLY A 263 0.51 -10.53 6.30
C GLY A 263 1.61 -11.46 5.82
N ALA A 264 1.98 -11.29 4.54
CA ALA A 264 3.06 -12.06 3.94
C ALA A 264 4.38 -11.89 4.71
N ALA A 265 5.12 -12.99 4.87
CA ALA A 265 6.51 -12.99 5.30
C ALA A 265 7.40 -13.00 4.06
N LEU A 266 8.45 -12.17 4.05
CA LEU A 266 9.42 -12.09 2.95
C LEU A 266 10.76 -12.68 3.40
N GLY A 267 11.12 -13.84 2.87
CA GLY A 267 12.32 -14.56 3.27
C GLY A 267 12.30 -14.90 4.77
N THR A 268 13.36 -14.54 5.49
CA THR A 268 13.48 -14.75 6.96
C THR A 268 12.89 -13.61 7.79
N LYS A 269 12.35 -12.55 7.16
CA LYS A 269 11.76 -11.42 7.88
C LYS A 269 10.42 -11.81 8.51
N ALA A 270 10.07 -11.09 9.58
CA ALA A 270 8.79 -11.25 10.25
C ALA A 270 7.61 -11.04 9.27
N GLU A 271 6.52 -11.78 9.51
CA GLU A 271 5.21 -11.56 8.90
C GLU A 271 4.81 -10.08 8.97
N GLY A 272 4.32 -9.52 7.86
CA GLY A 272 3.70 -8.20 7.85
C GLY A 272 2.37 -8.16 8.60
N THR A 273 1.56 -7.15 8.34
CA THR A 273 0.21 -7.04 8.88
C THR A 273 -0.80 -6.87 7.74
N LEU A 274 -1.89 -7.62 7.81
CA LEU A 274 -3.10 -7.37 7.02
C LEU A 274 -4.21 -6.89 7.94
N ALA A 275 -5.01 -5.95 7.44
CA ALA A 275 -6.17 -5.45 8.14
C ALA A 275 -7.37 -5.23 7.22
N SER A 276 -8.58 -5.33 7.75
CA SER A 276 -9.82 -5.10 7.00
C SER A 276 -10.93 -4.60 7.92
N PRO A 277 -11.86 -3.75 7.46
CA PRO A 277 -13.01 -3.35 8.26
C PRO A 277 -13.95 -4.54 8.61
N ASP A 278 -14.09 -5.51 7.71
CA ASP A 278 -15.13 -6.55 7.79
C ASP A 278 -14.71 -7.93 7.28
N LEU A 279 -13.56 -8.08 6.62
CA LEU A 279 -13.02 -9.37 6.21
C LEU A 279 -12.13 -9.98 7.29
N GLU A 280 -12.10 -11.32 7.34
CA GLU A 280 -11.26 -12.04 8.29
C GLU A 280 -9.83 -12.21 7.73
N PRO A 281 -8.82 -11.54 8.32
CA PRO A 281 -7.44 -11.71 7.89
C PRO A 281 -6.87 -13.07 8.36
N PRO A 282 -5.75 -13.54 7.80
CA PRO A 282 -5.06 -14.71 8.33
C PRO A 282 -4.74 -14.56 9.82
N PRO A 283 -4.92 -15.59 10.66
CA PRO A 283 -4.81 -15.45 12.11
C PRO A 283 -3.36 -15.16 12.52
N LEU A 284 -3.20 -14.33 13.56
CA LEU A 284 -1.92 -14.16 14.23
C LEU A 284 -1.62 -15.36 15.15
N ALA A 285 -0.33 -15.58 15.45
CA ALA A 285 0.05 -16.51 16.51
C ALA A 285 -0.67 -16.17 17.83
N ALA A 286 -1.15 -17.18 18.56
CA ALA A 286 -2.00 -16.98 19.75
C ALA A 286 -1.40 -16.02 20.81
N ARG A 287 -0.08 -16.04 20.99
CA ARG A 287 0.64 -15.10 21.88
C ARG A 287 0.46 -13.65 21.45
N ARG A 288 0.44 -13.37 20.14
CA ARG A 288 0.23 -12.03 19.58
C ARG A 288 -1.24 -11.62 19.75
N CYS A 289 -2.21 -12.51 19.50
CA CYS A 289 -3.63 -12.25 19.78
C CYS A 289 -3.86 -11.84 21.24
N ARG A 290 -3.35 -12.64 22.20
CA ARG A 290 -3.44 -12.33 23.64
C ARG A 290 -2.81 -11.00 24.01
N ARG A 291 -1.74 -10.58 23.31
CA ARG A 291 -1.10 -9.28 23.55
C ARG A 291 -1.96 -8.14 23.03
N LEU A 292 -2.57 -8.29 21.86
CA LEU A 292 -3.48 -7.29 21.30
C LEU A 292 -4.74 -7.14 22.15
N ALA A 293 -5.34 -8.26 22.58
CA ALA A 293 -6.53 -8.25 23.44
C ALA A 293 -6.34 -7.45 24.74
N ARG A 294 -5.11 -7.38 25.28
CA ARG A 294 -4.80 -6.52 26.44
C ARG A 294 -4.47 -5.08 26.06
N ARG A 295 -3.78 -4.86 24.94
CA ARG A 295 -3.30 -3.52 24.54
C ARG A 295 -4.39 -2.64 23.95
N VAL A 296 -5.33 -3.22 23.20
CA VAL A 296 -6.37 -2.43 22.51
C VAL A 296 -7.27 -1.70 23.50
N PRO A 297 -7.82 -2.35 24.55
CA PRO A 297 -8.64 -1.63 25.54
C PRO A 297 -7.89 -0.49 26.25
N ALA A 298 -6.63 -0.73 26.64
CA ALA A 298 -5.80 0.29 27.29
C ALA A 298 -5.54 1.49 26.36
N LEU A 299 -5.23 1.22 25.09
CA LEU A 299 -5.03 2.27 24.08
C LEU A 299 -6.33 3.03 23.80
N CYS A 300 -7.47 2.35 23.68
CA CYS A 300 -8.77 3.00 23.51
C CYS A 300 -9.10 3.90 24.69
N ALA A 301 -8.82 3.46 25.92
CA ALA A 301 -9.02 4.28 27.13
C ALA A 301 -8.12 5.53 27.14
N GLU A 302 -6.84 5.39 26.74
CA GLU A 302 -5.90 6.51 26.60
C GLU A 302 -6.39 7.55 25.57
N LEU A 303 -6.93 7.08 24.44
CA LEU A 303 -7.41 7.93 23.35
C LEU A 303 -8.85 8.46 23.55
N GLY A 304 -9.56 8.00 24.59
CA GLY A 304 -10.99 8.29 24.77
C GLY A 304 -11.87 7.70 23.68
N TRP A 305 -11.46 6.59 23.04
CA TRP A 305 -12.19 5.93 21.97
C TRP A 305 -13.02 4.75 22.49
N PRO A 306 -14.15 4.43 21.84
CA PRO A 306 -14.86 3.19 22.15
C PRO A 306 -13.97 1.99 21.84
N ILE A 307 -14.05 0.96 22.69
CA ILE A 307 -13.37 -0.31 22.42
C ILE A 307 -14.13 -0.98 21.26
N PRO A 308 -13.49 -1.23 20.11
CA PRO A 308 -14.15 -1.90 19.01
C PRO A 308 -14.46 -3.35 19.41
N PRO A 309 -15.53 -3.96 18.88
CA PRO A 309 -15.77 -5.38 19.08
C PRO A 309 -14.53 -6.16 18.60
N LEU A 310 -13.76 -6.70 19.55
CA LEU A 310 -12.60 -7.52 19.26
C LEU A 310 -13.09 -8.84 18.67
N PHE A 311 -13.09 -8.93 17.35
CA PHE A 311 -13.41 -10.18 16.65
C PHE A 311 -12.21 -11.12 16.75
N GLY A 312 -12.47 -12.30 17.31
CA GLY A 312 -11.46 -13.24 17.81
C GLY A 312 -11.89 -14.02 19.06
N ALA A 313 -13.10 -13.78 19.57
CA ALA A 313 -13.80 -14.66 20.49
C ALA A 313 -15.03 -15.27 19.80
N SER A 314 -14.85 -16.09 18.77
CA SER A 314 -15.83 -17.16 18.58
C SER A 314 -15.57 -18.20 19.68
N SER A 315 -16.53 -18.32 20.60
CA SER A 315 -16.69 -19.40 21.58
C SER A 315 -15.59 -19.63 22.63
N GLY A 316 -15.33 -18.65 23.48
CA GLY A 316 -14.58 -18.88 24.73
C GLY A 316 -14.35 -17.58 25.47
N GLY A 317 -15.02 -17.42 26.62
CA GLY A 317 -14.98 -16.21 27.42
C GLY A 317 -13.55 -15.75 27.73
N PHE A 318 -13.41 -14.45 27.98
CA PHE A 318 -12.30 -13.97 28.79
C PHE A 318 -12.24 -14.85 30.05
N PRO A 319 -11.09 -15.45 30.42
CA PRO A 319 -10.97 -15.98 31.75
C PRO A 319 -11.16 -14.78 32.68
N SER A 320 -12.25 -14.80 33.44
CA SER A 320 -12.39 -13.91 34.59
C SER A 320 -11.21 -14.16 35.53
N ASP A 321 -10.79 -13.14 36.26
CA ASP A 321 -9.72 -13.20 37.28
C ASP A 321 -9.94 -14.24 38.39
N LEU A 322 -10.97 -15.08 38.30
CA LEU A 322 -11.30 -16.20 39.17
C LEU A 322 -10.62 -17.53 38.79
N ASP A 323 -10.01 -17.65 37.61
CA ASP A 323 -9.36 -18.90 37.16
C ASP A 323 -7.87 -19.04 37.56
N LEU A 324 -7.35 -18.15 38.40
CA LEU A 324 -5.93 -18.18 38.83
C LEU A 324 -5.70 -18.80 40.21
N GLU A 325 -6.73 -19.25 40.94
CA GLU A 325 -6.56 -19.82 42.29
C GLU A 325 -6.68 -21.35 42.40
N SER A 326 -6.90 -22.09 41.32
CA SER A 326 -7.13 -23.55 41.38
C SER A 326 -6.02 -24.42 40.80
N GLY A 327 -4.76 -23.98 40.91
CA GLY A 327 -3.58 -24.77 40.52
C GLY A 327 -2.53 -24.85 41.62
N ARG A 328 -2.82 -25.62 42.68
CA ARG A 328 -1.79 -26.24 43.53
C ARG A 328 -1.36 -27.57 42.91
#